data_AF-A0A382Z2D6-F1
#
_entry.id   AF-A0A382Z2D6-F1
#
_cell.length_a   1.000
_cell.length_b   1.000
_cell.length_c   1.000
_cell.angle_alpha   90.00
_cell.angle_beta   90.00
_cell.angle_gamma   90.00
#
_symmetry.space_group_name_H-M   'P 1'
#
loop_
_entity.id
_entity.type
_entity.pdbx_description
1 polymer ?
#
loop_
_entity_poly.entity_id
_entity_poly.type
_entity_poly.pdbx_seq_one_letter_code
_entity_poly.pdbx_strand_id
1 'polypeptide(L)'
;MLPLFVSFFWGEMAGLLICRIMLFLCLLPSIFGCADQAVKTPPSESPKPAHRLLQITDQPTSSKDWSMFMANLQFSGHSVDASLKPPLSLCWKFKTGGQILASPIVVNGTVYVGSSDGILYALDAKIWKVKWTFR
;
A
#
# COMPACT_ATOMS: atom_id res chain seq x y z
N MET A 1 25.83 -11.23 -40.00
CA MET A 1 26.64 -12.46 -40.07
C MET A 1 26.67 -13.04 -38.66
N LEU A 2 25.91 -14.13 -38.43
CA LEU A 2 25.82 -14.88 -37.16
C LEU A 2 27.07 -15.75 -36.94
N PRO A 3 27.33 -16.22 -35.69
CA PRO A 3 26.96 -17.61 -35.28
C PRO A 3 26.39 -17.65 -33.82
N LEU A 4 25.36 -18.42 -33.41
CA LEU A 4 25.20 -19.89 -33.28
C LEU A 4 26.36 -20.54 -32.49
N PHE A 5 26.25 -21.46 -31.52
CA PHE A 5 25.20 -22.12 -30.74
C PHE A 5 25.96 -22.94 -29.66
N VAL A 6 25.42 -23.05 -28.44
CA VAL A 6 25.40 -24.22 -27.52
C VAL A 6 26.70 -24.94 -27.12
N SER A 7 26.93 -25.01 -25.80
CA SER A 7 27.66 -26.10 -25.14
C SER A 7 26.88 -26.63 -23.94
N PHE A 8 26.23 -27.77 -24.15
CA PHE A 8 25.77 -28.74 -23.17
C PHE A 8 26.99 -29.45 -22.56
N PHE A 9 27.11 -29.59 -21.24
CA PHE A 9 27.88 -30.68 -20.62
C PHE A 9 27.41 -30.91 -19.17
N TRP A 10 26.42 -31.78 -19.01
CA TRP A 10 25.92 -32.29 -17.74
C TRP A 10 26.12 -33.80 -17.73
N GLY A 11 26.80 -34.32 -16.71
CA GLY A 11 26.69 -35.73 -16.32
C GLY A 11 28.01 -36.40 -16.06
N GLU A 12 28.41 -36.50 -14.77
CA GLU A 12 29.16 -37.66 -14.26
C GLU A 12 29.39 -37.74 -12.74
N MET A 13 28.54 -37.17 -11.85
CA MET A 13 28.81 -37.21 -10.39
C MET A 13 27.61 -37.60 -9.50
N ALA A 14 26.57 -38.23 -10.04
CA ALA A 14 25.32 -38.51 -9.30
C ALA A 14 25.28 -39.87 -8.55
N GLY A 15 26.34 -40.69 -8.59
CA GLY A 15 26.25 -42.10 -8.15
C GLY A 15 26.68 -42.43 -6.72
N LEU A 16 27.51 -41.60 -6.07
CA LEU A 16 28.21 -42.01 -4.82
C LEU A 16 27.84 -41.21 -3.55
N LEU A 17 27.07 -40.12 -3.68
CA LEU A 17 26.67 -39.31 -2.52
C LEU A 17 25.37 -39.79 -1.85
N ILE A 18 24.55 -40.56 -2.57
CA ILE A 18 23.24 -41.06 -2.12
C ILE A 18 23.39 -42.21 -1.10
N CYS A 19 24.48 -42.99 -1.20
CA CYS A 19 24.72 -44.17 -0.34
C CYS A 19 25.22 -43.82 1.08
N ARG A 20 25.76 -42.60 1.29
CA ARG A 20 26.29 -42.18 2.61
C ARG A 20 25.29 -41.46 3.52
N ILE A 21 24.20 -40.92 2.98
CA ILE A 21 23.20 -40.19 3.78
C ILE A 21 22.16 -41.16 4.37
N MET A 22 21.87 -42.28 3.70
CA MET A 22 20.95 -43.31 4.22
C MET A 22 21.49 -44.07 5.44
N LEU A 23 22.80 -44.01 5.70
CA LEU A 23 23.45 -44.60 6.87
C LEU A 23 23.37 -43.73 8.14
N PHE A 24 22.99 -42.45 8.03
CA PHE A 24 22.95 -41.52 9.17
C PHE A 24 21.57 -41.42 9.85
N LEU A 25 20.52 -42.01 9.26
CA LEU A 25 19.14 -41.93 9.76
C LEU A 25 18.71 -43.11 10.65
N CYS A 26 19.59 -44.08 10.91
CA CYS A 26 19.25 -45.29 11.67
C CYS A 26 19.76 -45.34 13.13
N LEU A 27 20.37 -44.27 13.66
CA LEU A 27 21.06 -44.33 14.96
C LEU A 27 20.52 -43.44 16.08
N LEU A 28 19.30 -42.90 15.99
CA LEU A 28 18.67 -42.29 17.17
C LEU A 28 17.20 -42.72 17.34
N PRO A 29 16.94 -43.94 17.87
CA PRO A 29 15.66 -44.23 18.48
C PRO A 29 15.67 -43.88 19.98
N SER A 30 14.51 -43.40 20.43
CA SER A 30 13.98 -43.60 21.78
C SER A 30 14.58 -42.79 22.92
N ILE A 31 14.02 -41.59 23.13
CA ILE A 31 13.68 -41.16 24.49
C ILE A 31 12.15 -41.19 24.59
N PHE A 32 11.71 -42.22 25.31
CA PHE A 32 10.35 -42.50 25.73
C PHE A 32 9.78 -41.43 26.66
N GLY A 33 8.45 -41.30 26.62
CA GLY A 33 7.62 -40.77 27.71
C GLY A 33 6.94 -39.46 27.34
N CYS A 34 5.65 -39.23 27.61
CA CYS A 34 4.68 -39.95 28.42
C CYS A 34 3.28 -39.37 28.09
N ALA A 35 2.27 -40.23 28.20
CA ALA A 35 0.87 -39.93 28.51
C ALA A 35 -0.02 -39.19 27.50
N ASP A 36 -1.10 -39.90 27.17
CA ASP A 36 -2.39 -39.48 26.65
C ASP A 36 -2.91 -38.13 27.19
N GLN A 37 -3.30 -37.26 26.26
CA GLN A 37 -4.62 -36.65 26.32
C GLN A 37 -5.27 -36.71 24.94
N ALA A 38 -6.31 -37.53 24.84
CA ALA A 38 -7.26 -37.48 23.73
C ALA A 38 -8.01 -36.14 23.77
N VAL A 39 -7.43 -35.12 23.16
CA VAL A 39 -8.15 -33.90 22.78
C VAL A 39 -9.08 -34.28 21.63
N LYS A 40 -10.39 -34.21 21.86
CA LYS A 40 -11.40 -34.30 20.80
C LYS A 40 -11.10 -33.23 19.75
N THR A 41 -10.59 -33.64 18.59
CA THR A 41 -10.51 -32.79 17.40
C THR A 41 -11.94 -32.58 16.87
N PRO A 42 -12.45 -31.34 16.81
CA PRO A 42 -13.61 -31.04 15.98
C PRO A 42 -13.23 -31.26 14.50
N PRO A 43 -14.21 -31.60 13.63
CA PRO A 43 -13.93 -31.90 12.23
C PRO A 43 -13.28 -30.69 11.55
N SER A 44 -12.29 -30.98 10.72
CA SER A 44 -11.59 -30.04 9.86
C SER A 44 -12.57 -29.10 9.14
N GLU A 45 -12.67 -27.87 9.62
CA GLU A 45 -13.23 -26.78 8.83
C GLU A 45 -12.11 -26.29 7.90
N SER A 46 -12.30 -26.47 6.59
CA SER A 46 -11.48 -25.86 5.56
C SER A 46 -11.28 -24.37 5.87
N PRO A 47 -10.07 -23.77 5.70
CA PRO A 47 -9.88 -22.35 5.99
C PRO A 47 -10.78 -21.53 5.06
N LYS A 48 -11.90 -21.04 5.59
CA LYS A 48 -12.72 -20.05 4.91
C LYS A 48 -11.79 -18.85 4.67
N PRO A 49 -11.69 -18.33 3.43
CA PRO A 49 -10.76 -17.24 3.16
C PRO A 49 -11.17 -16.06 4.05
N ALA A 50 -10.33 -15.76 5.04
CA ALA A 50 -10.51 -14.59 5.86
C ALA A 50 -10.45 -13.39 4.91
N HIS A 51 -11.55 -12.66 4.80
CA HIS A 51 -11.54 -11.38 4.11
C HIS A 51 -10.49 -10.52 4.81
N ARG A 52 -9.37 -10.29 4.14
CA ARG A 52 -8.32 -9.40 4.59
C ARG A 52 -8.98 -8.05 4.84
N LEU A 53 -9.16 -7.68 6.11
CA LEU A 53 -9.49 -6.31 6.47
C LEU A 53 -8.40 -5.44 5.84
N LEU A 54 -8.79 -4.63 4.87
CA LEU A 54 -7.93 -3.55 4.40
C LEU A 54 -7.63 -2.73 5.65
N GLN A 55 -6.37 -2.68 6.06
CA GLN A 55 -5.97 -1.71 7.08
C GLN A 55 -6.14 -0.34 6.43
N ILE A 56 -7.31 0.26 6.66
CA ILE A 56 -7.56 1.66 6.33
C ILE A 56 -6.66 2.42 7.29
N THR A 57 -5.47 2.78 6.82
CA THR A 57 -4.63 3.73 7.53
C THR A 57 -5.22 5.11 7.25
N ASP A 58 -5.77 5.76 8.27
CA ASP A 58 -6.45 7.08 8.17
C ASP A 58 -5.54 8.24 7.73
N GLN A 59 -4.26 7.97 7.49
CA GLN A 59 -3.25 8.97 7.16
C GLN A 59 -2.92 8.93 5.67
N PRO A 60 -2.83 10.11 5.00
CA PRO A 60 -2.46 10.17 3.60
C PRO A 60 -1.06 9.58 3.38
N THR A 61 -0.93 8.72 2.37
CA THR A 61 0.30 7.97 2.03
C THR A 61 1.45 8.87 1.55
N SER A 62 1.19 10.16 1.37
CA SER A 62 2.12 11.16 0.86
C SER A 62 1.76 12.50 1.48
N SER A 63 2.77 13.19 2.01
CA SER A 63 2.61 14.50 2.65
C SER A 63 2.10 15.60 1.71
N LYS A 64 2.22 15.35 0.39
CA LYS A 64 1.76 16.25 -0.68
C LYS A 64 0.27 16.14 -0.97
N ASP A 65 -0.38 15.06 -0.55
CA ASP A 65 -1.79 14.84 -0.83
C ASP A 65 -2.65 15.20 0.40
N TRP A 66 -3.74 15.90 0.12
CA TRP A 66 -4.80 16.28 1.04
C TRP A 66 -6.11 15.72 0.49
N SER A 67 -6.32 14.42 0.63
CA SER A 67 -7.33 13.68 -0.14
C SER A 67 -8.76 13.83 0.34
N MET A 68 -8.97 14.46 1.50
CA MET A 68 -10.29 14.53 2.12
C MET A 68 -10.53 15.81 2.90
N PHE A 69 -11.80 16.02 3.24
CA PHE A 69 -12.21 17.13 4.08
C PHE A 69 -11.38 17.15 5.36
N MET A 70 -10.74 18.28 5.64
CA MET A 70 -9.92 18.48 6.83
C MET A 70 -8.81 17.43 7.04
N ALA A 71 -8.21 16.93 5.95
CA ALA A 71 -7.04 16.05 5.87
C ALA A 71 -7.23 14.58 6.24
N ASN A 72 -8.06 14.26 7.24
CA ASN A 72 -8.24 12.92 7.79
C ASN A 72 -9.67 12.70 8.33
N LEU A 73 -9.99 11.47 8.71
CA LEU A 73 -11.30 11.10 9.28
C LEU A 73 -11.60 11.80 10.62
N GLN A 74 -10.58 12.33 11.29
CA GLN A 74 -10.67 13.09 12.53
C GLN A 74 -10.95 14.59 12.29
N PHE A 75 -10.97 15.03 11.03
CA PHE A 75 -11.17 16.42 10.62
C PHE A 75 -10.18 17.40 11.26
N SER A 76 -8.91 17.01 11.44
CA SER A 76 -7.96 17.84 12.19
C SER A 76 -7.51 19.09 11.44
N GLY A 77 -7.48 19.06 10.09
CA GLY A 77 -6.96 20.17 9.29
C GLY A 77 -5.46 20.42 9.49
N HIS A 78 -4.70 19.44 10.00
CA HIS A 78 -3.26 19.55 10.23
C HIS A 78 -2.47 18.87 9.10
N SER A 79 -1.50 19.57 8.51
CA SER A 79 -0.52 18.97 7.60
C SER A 79 0.64 18.35 8.39
N VAL A 80 1.10 17.17 7.98
CA VAL A 80 2.32 16.55 8.53
C VAL A 80 3.60 17.28 8.08
N ASP A 81 3.52 18.01 6.97
CA ASP A 81 4.61 18.86 6.46
C ASP A 81 4.65 20.18 7.25
N ALA A 82 5.42 20.19 8.33
CA ALA A 82 5.38 21.26 9.33
C ALA A 82 6.48 22.33 9.19
N SER A 83 7.34 22.29 8.18
CA SER A 83 8.44 23.26 8.05
C SER A 83 8.07 24.47 7.19
N LEU A 84 7.14 25.29 7.68
CA LEU A 84 6.92 26.64 7.16
C LEU A 84 7.66 27.65 8.04
N LYS A 85 8.47 28.52 7.44
CA LYS A 85 9.17 29.61 8.13
C LYS A 85 8.50 30.94 7.78
N PRO A 86 7.83 31.62 8.73
CA PRO A 86 7.30 32.95 8.50
C PRO A 86 8.41 33.99 8.21
N PRO A 87 8.11 35.11 7.52
CA PRO A 87 6.79 35.52 7.04
C PRO A 87 6.39 34.79 5.74
N LEU A 88 5.12 34.43 5.63
CA LEU A 88 4.56 33.84 4.42
C LEU A 88 4.02 34.94 3.48
N SER A 89 4.17 34.74 2.18
CA SER A 89 3.60 35.60 1.14
C SER A 89 2.53 34.86 0.34
N LEU A 90 1.52 35.59 -0.16
CA LEU A 90 0.48 35.02 -0.99
C LEU A 90 1.07 34.59 -2.35
N CYS A 91 1.06 33.28 -2.63
CA CYS A 91 1.58 32.74 -3.89
C CYS A 91 0.57 32.87 -5.04
N TRP A 92 -0.71 32.58 -4.80
CA TRP A 92 -1.75 32.60 -5.83
C TRP A 92 -3.13 32.81 -5.21
N LYS A 93 -4.10 33.18 -6.06
CA LYS A 93 -5.53 33.28 -5.72
C LYS A 93 -6.39 32.88 -6.90
N PHE A 94 -7.54 32.28 -6.62
CA PHE A 94 -8.53 31.89 -7.62
C PHE A 94 -9.91 32.36 -7.17
N LYS A 95 -10.71 32.91 -8.12
CA LYS A 95 -12.06 33.41 -7.84
C LYS A 95 -13.10 32.42 -8.33
N THR A 96 -13.97 31.97 -7.43
CA THR A 96 -15.17 31.17 -7.74
C THR A 96 -16.39 32.07 -7.95
N GLY A 97 -17.47 31.51 -8.52
CA GLY A 97 -18.74 32.22 -8.69
C GLY A 97 -19.60 32.25 -7.44
N GLY A 98 -19.43 31.27 -6.55
CA GLY A 98 -20.17 31.13 -5.30
C GLY A 98 -19.28 31.03 -4.05
N GLN A 99 -19.92 30.82 -2.92
CA GLN A 99 -19.28 30.58 -1.63
C GLN A 99 -18.63 29.20 -1.60
N ILE A 100 -17.53 29.08 -0.87
CA ILE A 100 -16.86 27.80 -0.62
C ILE A 100 -17.23 27.34 0.78
N LEU A 101 -18.02 26.27 0.87
CA LEU A 101 -18.52 25.73 2.14
C LEU A 101 -17.66 24.56 2.67
N ALA A 102 -16.88 23.91 1.81
CA ALA A 102 -16.04 22.76 2.14
C ALA A 102 -14.55 23.09 1.97
N SER A 103 -13.68 22.42 2.73
CA SER A 103 -12.24 22.55 2.52
C SER A 103 -11.85 21.99 1.15
N PRO A 104 -10.93 22.64 0.40
CA PRO A 104 -10.41 22.09 -0.83
C PRO A 104 -9.63 20.79 -0.56
N ILE A 105 -9.58 19.90 -1.56
CA ILE A 105 -8.76 18.69 -1.51
C ILE A 105 -7.68 18.75 -2.60
N VAL A 106 -6.51 18.18 -2.31
CA VAL A 106 -5.37 18.12 -3.24
C VAL A 106 -4.98 16.67 -3.42
N VAL A 107 -5.09 16.16 -4.65
CA VAL A 107 -4.69 14.78 -4.95
C VAL A 107 -4.04 14.75 -6.31
N ASN A 108 -2.91 14.05 -6.44
CA ASN A 108 -2.23 13.86 -7.72
C ASN A 108 -1.96 15.19 -8.44
N GLY A 109 -1.56 16.22 -7.69
CA GLY A 109 -1.25 17.55 -8.22
C GLY A 109 -2.47 18.31 -8.78
N THR A 110 -3.69 17.92 -8.40
CA THR A 110 -4.93 18.63 -8.76
C THR A 110 -5.63 19.10 -7.49
N VAL A 111 -6.02 20.37 -7.45
CA VAL A 111 -6.82 20.97 -6.38
C VAL A 111 -8.28 20.93 -6.80
N TYR A 112 -9.15 20.34 -5.97
CA TYR A 112 -10.57 20.29 -6.21
C TYR A 112 -11.30 21.23 -5.25
N VAL A 113 -12.18 22.04 -5.80
CA VAL A 113 -12.93 23.06 -5.05
C VAL A 113 -14.40 23.01 -5.46
N GLY A 114 -15.26 22.64 -4.52
CA GLY A 114 -16.71 22.71 -4.69
C GLY A 114 -17.22 24.10 -4.31
N SER A 115 -18.02 24.71 -5.19
CA SER A 115 -18.57 26.06 -5.00
C SER A 115 -20.09 26.03 -4.97
N SER A 116 -20.70 26.95 -4.22
CA SER A 116 -22.15 27.09 -4.11
C SER A 116 -22.83 27.61 -5.40
N ASP A 117 -22.05 27.93 -6.44
CA ASP A 117 -22.55 28.23 -7.79
C ASP A 117 -22.97 26.97 -8.57
N GLY A 118 -22.82 25.79 -7.96
CA GLY A 118 -23.12 24.50 -8.55
C GLY A 118 -21.99 23.95 -9.41
N ILE A 119 -20.76 24.46 -9.26
CA ILE A 119 -19.60 24.03 -10.05
C ILE A 119 -18.55 23.38 -9.15
N LEU A 120 -18.05 22.22 -9.59
CA LEU A 120 -16.82 21.62 -9.10
C LEU A 120 -15.66 22.06 -9.99
N TYR A 121 -14.72 22.81 -9.43
CA TYR A 121 -13.51 23.26 -10.10
C TYR A 121 -12.36 22.28 -9.84
N ALA A 122 -11.66 21.89 -10.90
CA ALA A 122 -10.37 21.20 -10.79
C ALA A 122 -9.25 22.11 -11.31
N LEU A 123 -8.33 22.48 -10.43
CA LEU A 123 -7.18 23.34 -10.72
C LEU A 123 -5.90 22.51 -10.75
N ASP A 124 -4.96 22.85 -11.61
CA ASP A 124 -3.62 22.30 -11.56
C ASP A 124 -2.82 22.93 -10.41
N ALA A 125 -2.21 22.12 -9.54
CA ALA A 125 -1.49 22.59 -8.35
C ALA A 125 -0.08 23.13 -8.64
N LYS A 126 0.38 23.12 -9.90
CA LYS A 126 1.68 23.71 -10.31
C LYS A 126 1.49 25.03 -11.03
N ILE A 127 0.52 25.10 -11.95
CA ILE A 127 0.27 26.29 -12.77
C ILE A 127 -0.92 27.13 -12.28
N TRP A 128 -1.71 26.62 -11.32
CA TRP A 128 -2.85 27.29 -10.69
C TRP A 128 -3.96 27.70 -11.68
N LYS A 129 -4.10 26.97 -12.78
CA LYS A 129 -5.15 27.16 -13.79
C LYS A 129 -6.20 26.07 -13.73
N VAL A 130 -7.42 26.42 -14.13
CA VAL A 130 -8.53 25.47 -14.28
C VAL A 130 -8.17 24.43 -15.33
N LYS A 131 -8.17 23.16 -14.94
CA LYS A 131 -8.06 22.01 -15.83
C LYS A 131 -9.42 21.70 -16.44
N TRP A 132 -10.46 21.70 -15.61
CA TRP A 132 -11.84 21.48 -16.02
C TRP A 132 -12.81 21.96 -14.95
N THR A 133 -14.08 22.09 -15.33
CA THR A 133 -15.20 22.33 -14.45
C THR A 133 -16.29 21.30 -14.70
N PHE A 134 -16.98 20.89 -13.64
CA PHE A 134 -18.14 20.01 -13.73
C PHE A 134 -19.36 20.69 -13.11
N ARG A 135 -20.51 20.55 -13.77
CA ARG A 135 -21.82 21.11 -13.36
C ARG A 135 -22.87 20.02 -13.47
#